data_AF-A0A5F0KCF8-F1
#
_entry.id   AF-A0A5F0KCF8-F1
#
_cell.length_a   1.000
_cell.length_b   1.000
_cell.length_c   1.000
_cell.angle_alpha   90.00
_cell.angle_beta   90.00
_cell.angle_gamma   90.00
#
_symmetry.space_group_name_H-M   'P 1'
#
loop_
_entity.id
_entity.type
_entity.pdbx_description
1 polymer ?
#
loop_
_entity_poly.entity_id
_entity_poly.type
_entity_poly.pdbx_seq_one_letter_code
_entity_poly.pdbx_strand_id
1 'polypeptide(L)'
;MRATKGLLKGLNPTMAMTALTVVTLFLLFGVFDPDTAGTWFTGAKDTIIAGFKWYYILVVALFLFFAVYLMFSRFGSIRLGDDDQVPEFGYFAWFSMLFSAGMGIGLVFWSIAEPMYHLQGNPFVTEGMTPEAAQIAMRLTFFHWGLHPWAIYVIVGLSLAFFSYRRKLPLAIRSVLYPILGDRIYGFWGHAADVLAVFGTVFGVATSLGLGVSQMNTGLNQMFGMAVSQANQLWLIGGISLIATLSAISGVGRGVKILSELNIWLSVFVLALFLALGPTTYILNAYVQNIGDYLQNIVRLSFWTNTEANGTSAWQSSWTAFYWGWWIAWAPFVGMFIARISKGRTIREFVLGVLLVPSLLGMLWLTVFGGTAMHLELFGSGGVVEAVNQDVTLALYKTVELLHWETFGWIAKGVLTLLICTYFITSSDSGTLVITTLLSIGDQDPPVLHRAVWGLGQGLVAAILLVSGGLAALQAASIIAALPFSLIMLAMCYSLMLGLKQESQRQFEYRQNLKRHDGSSHMSLMDRIGPA
;
A
#
# COMPACT_ATOMS: atom_id res chain seq x y z
N MET A 1 27.93 -6.90 -9.30
CA MET A 1 27.03 -5.73 -9.50
C MET A 1 27.04 -4.73 -8.34
N ARG A 2 27.36 -5.12 -7.10
CA ARG A 2 27.47 -4.17 -5.98
C ARG A 2 28.88 -3.59 -5.87
N ALA A 3 28.98 -2.34 -5.42
CA ALA A 3 30.27 -1.71 -5.11
C ALA A 3 30.90 -2.38 -3.88
N THR A 4 32.20 -2.66 -3.95
CA THR A 4 32.94 -3.30 -2.84
C THR A 4 33.70 -2.30 -1.96
N LYS A 5 33.91 -1.08 -2.45
CA LYS A 5 34.64 0.02 -1.78
C LYS A 5 33.99 1.37 -2.09
N GLY A 6 34.34 2.41 -1.32
CA GLY A 6 33.87 3.78 -1.51
C GLY A 6 32.49 4.06 -0.87
N LEU A 7 31.94 5.24 -1.17
CA LEU A 7 30.70 5.76 -0.59
C LEU A 7 29.44 4.95 -0.95
N LEU A 8 29.49 4.14 -2.03
CA LEU A 8 28.39 3.31 -2.51
C LEU A 8 28.54 1.83 -2.14
N LYS A 9 29.43 1.50 -1.18
CA LYS A 9 29.72 0.12 -0.79
C LYS A 9 28.43 -0.61 -0.40
N GLY A 10 28.19 -1.74 -1.08
CA GLY A 10 27.01 -2.60 -0.87
C GLY A 10 25.81 -2.27 -1.77
N LEU A 11 25.81 -1.16 -2.51
CA LEU A 11 24.77 -0.83 -3.50
C LEU A 11 25.23 -1.08 -4.93
N ASN A 12 24.27 -1.18 -5.86
CA ASN A 12 24.54 -1.05 -7.28
C ASN A 12 24.89 0.42 -7.60
N PRO A 13 26.12 0.72 -8.07
CA PRO A 13 26.57 2.11 -8.26
C PRO A 13 25.70 2.90 -9.23
N THR A 14 25.32 2.30 -10.36
CA THR A 14 24.53 2.96 -11.39
C THR A 14 23.17 3.35 -10.84
N MET A 15 22.46 2.41 -10.22
CA MET A 15 21.14 2.71 -9.66
C MET A 15 21.18 3.68 -8.49
N ALA A 16 22.14 3.50 -7.58
CA ALA A 16 22.27 4.35 -6.42
C ALA A 16 22.55 5.80 -6.85
N MET A 17 23.44 6.00 -7.83
CA MET A 17 23.71 7.33 -8.39
C MET A 17 22.50 7.88 -9.14
N THR A 18 21.85 7.11 -10.02
CA THR A 18 20.67 7.59 -10.73
C THR A 18 19.56 7.99 -9.77
N ALA A 19 19.23 7.14 -8.79
CA ALA A 19 18.18 7.43 -7.82
C ALA A 19 18.55 8.65 -6.94
N LEU A 20 19.79 8.72 -6.45
CA LEU A 20 20.25 9.84 -5.63
C LEU A 20 20.26 11.15 -6.42
N THR A 21 20.73 11.15 -7.67
CA THR A 21 20.75 12.35 -8.52
C THR A 21 19.34 12.85 -8.79
N VAL A 22 18.41 11.97 -9.20
CA VAL A 22 17.03 12.37 -9.49
C VAL A 22 16.33 12.91 -8.25
N VAL A 23 16.45 12.20 -7.12
CA VAL A 23 15.86 12.66 -5.85
C VAL A 23 16.52 13.97 -5.40
N THR A 24 17.84 14.12 -5.50
CA THR A 24 18.52 15.37 -5.14
C THR A 24 18.08 16.53 -6.02
N LEU A 25 17.97 16.35 -7.34
CA LEU A 25 17.47 17.39 -8.24
C LEU A 25 16.03 17.79 -7.90
N PHE A 26 15.18 16.81 -7.60
CA PHE A 26 13.83 17.06 -7.11
C PHE A 26 13.84 17.89 -5.81
N LEU A 27 14.67 17.50 -4.84
CA LEU A 27 14.80 18.20 -3.56
C LEU A 27 15.30 19.65 -3.79
N LEU A 28 16.33 19.84 -4.62
CA LEU A 28 16.87 21.17 -4.91
C LEU A 28 15.83 22.06 -5.59
N PHE A 29 15.08 21.53 -6.56
CA PHE A 29 14.02 22.28 -7.24
C PHE A 29 12.94 22.75 -6.26
N GLY A 30 12.45 21.88 -5.38
CA GLY A 30 11.43 22.25 -4.40
C GLY A 30 11.92 23.13 -3.25
N VAL A 31 13.22 23.13 -2.94
CA VAL A 31 13.81 24.05 -1.92
C VAL A 31 14.00 25.45 -2.47
N PHE A 32 14.51 25.59 -3.70
CA PHE A 32 14.87 26.90 -4.25
C PHE A 32 13.66 27.66 -4.81
N ASP A 33 12.67 26.96 -5.36
CA ASP A 33 11.47 27.58 -5.94
C ASP A 33 10.21 26.70 -5.67
N PRO A 34 9.71 26.71 -4.42
CA PRO A 34 8.59 25.87 -4.02
C PRO A 34 7.29 26.18 -4.78
N ASP A 35 7.03 27.44 -5.11
CA ASP A 35 5.80 27.86 -5.79
C ASP A 35 5.77 27.38 -7.25
N THR A 36 6.88 27.54 -7.97
CA THR A 36 7.01 26.99 -9.33
C THR A 36 6.96 25.46 -9.30
N ALA A 37 7.59 24.82 -8.30
CA ALA A 37 7.53 23.38 -8.15
C ALA A 37 6.09 22.88 -7.94
N GLY A 38 5.32 23.53 -7.06
CA GLY A 38 3.91 23.21 -6.82
C GLY A 38 3.04 23.34 -8.07
N THR A 39 3.25 24.41 -8.83
CA THR A 39 2.57 24.63 -10.12
C THR A 39 2.90 23.54 -11.13
N TRP A 40 4.18 23.17 -11.23
CA TRP A 40 4.64 22.10 -12.12
C TRP A 40 4.05 20.73 -11.75
N PHE A 41 4.07 20.37 -10.47
CA PHE A 41 3.52 19.09 -10.02
C PHE A 41 2.01 19.01 -10.29
N THR A 42 1.28 20.08 -9.97
CA THR A 42 -0.17 20.13 -10.20
C THR A 42 -0.49 20.07 -11.69
N GLY A 43 0.19 20.85 -12.53
CA GLY A 43 -0.01 20.83 -13.98
C GLY A 43 0.34 19.49 -14.63
N ALA A 44 1.43 18.84 -14.19
CA ALA A 44 1.81 17.50 -14.66
C ALA A 44 0.77 16.46 -14.25
N LYS A 45 0.30 16.50 -13.00
CA LYS A 45 -0.79 15.65 -12.50
C LYS A 45 -2.05 15.83 -13.33
N ASP A 46 -2.49 17.06 -13.56
CA ASP A 46 -3.73 17.35 -14.28
C ASP A 46 -3.64 16.88 -15.75
N THR A 47 -2.47 17.04 -16.38
CA THR A 47 -2.20 16.52 -17.74
C THR A 47 -2.28 15.00 -17.78
N ILE A 48 -1.67 14.32 -16.81
CA ILE A 48 -1.73 12.86 -16.70
C ILE A 48 -3.17 12.40 -16.52
N ILE A 49 -3.92 13.00 -15.61
CA ILE A 49 -5.31 12.62 -15.35
C ILE A 49 -6.17 12.86 -16.60
N ALA A 50 -6.03 14.01 -17.26
CA ALA A 50 -6.81 14.33 -18.47
C ALA A 50 -6.65 13.27 -19.57
N GLY A 51 -5.43 12.72 -19.76
CA GLY A 51 -5.16 11.70 -20.78
C GLY A 51 -5.29 10.25 -20.32
N PHE A 52 -4.94 9.95 -19.07
CA PHE A 52 -4.73 8.58 -18.55
C PHE A 52 -5.65 8.19 -17.39
N LYS A 53 -6.67 8.99 -17.02
CA LYS A 53 -7.65 8.58 -15.98
C LYS A 53 -8.29 7.23 -16.29
N TRP A 54 -8.77 7.03 -17.52
CA TRP A 54 -9.36 5.76 -17.96
C TRP A 54 -8.37 4.60 -17.83
N TYR A 55 -7.09 4.87 -18.09
CA TYR A 55 -6.02 3.88 -18.01
C TYR A 55 -5.81 3.43 -16.56
N TYR A 56 -5.75 4.35 -15.59
CA TYR A 56 -5.66 3.97 -14.17
C TYR A 56 -6.82 3.08 -13.73
N ILE A 57 -8.04 3.45 -14.08
CA ILE A 57 -9.25 2.68 -13.74
C ILE A 57 -9.17 1.28 -14.34
N LEU A 58 -8.86 1.19 -15.64
CA LEU A 58 -8.76 -0.08 -16.35
C LEU A 58 -7.65 -0.97 -15.78
N VAL A 59 -6.47 -0.42 -15.53
CA VAL A 59 -5.31 -1.20 -15.05
C VAL A 59 -5.56 -1.78 -13.67
N VAL A 60 -6.14 -1.02 -12.74
CA VAL A 60 -6.47 -1.55 -11.41
C VAL A 60 -7.59 -2.58 -11.48
N ALA A 61 -8.59 -2.39 -12.34
CA ALA A 61 -9.58 -3.43 -12.61
C ALA A 61 -8.91 -4.71 -13.13
N LEU A 62 -8.01 -4.61 -14.11
CA LEU A 62 -7.27 -5.75 -14.66
C LEU A 62 -6.45 -6.47 -13.59
N PHE A 63 -5.82 -5.75 -12.66
CA PHE A 63 -5.11 -6.37 -11.54
C PHE A 63 -6.03 -7.17 -10.62
N LEU A 64 -7.22 -6.65 -10.30
CA LEU A 64 -8.21 -7.39 -9.53
C LEU A 64 -8.67 -8.66 -10.26
N PHE A 65 -9.07 -8.54 -11.53
CA PHE A 65 -9.46 -9.70 -12.33
C PHE A 65 -8.33 -10.73 -12.45
N PHE A 66 -7.10 -10.29 -12.63
CA PHE A 66 -5.94 -11.15 -12.73
C PHE A 66 -5.63 -11.89 -11.42
N ALA A 67 -5.70 -11.20 -10.28
CA ALA A 67 -5.56 -11.83 -8.96
C ALA A 67 -6.64 -12.90 -8.74
N VAL A 68 -7.92 -12.56 -9.00
CA VAL A 68 -9.05 -13.49 -8.89
C VAL A 68 -8.88 -14.69 -9.84
N TYR A 69 -8.43 -14.45 -11.08
CA TYR A 69 -8.13 -15.52 -12.02
C TYR A 69 -7.05 -16.47 -11.47
N LEU A 70 -5.93 -15.95 -10.96
CA LEU A 70 -4.87 -16.80 -10.42
C LEU A 70 -5.33 -17.65 -9.24
N MET A 71 -6.18 -17.08 -8.38
CA MET A 71 -6.78 -17.76 -7.22
C MET A 71 -7.57 -19.01 -7.61
N PHE A 72 -8.41 -18.93 -8.65
CA PHE A 72 -9.24 -20.04 -9.12
C PHE A 72 -8.58 -20.90 -10.20
N SER A 73 -7.47 -20.45 -10.78
CA SER A 73 -6.75 -21.20 -11.80
C SER A 73 -6.02 -22.43 -11.24
N ARG A 74 -5.57 -23.30 -12.17
CA ARG A 74 -4.64 -24.40 -11.86
C ARG A 74 -3.31 -23.93 -11.26
N PHE A 75 -2.92 -22.67 -11.47
CA PHE A 75 -1.68 -22.13 -10.92
C PHE A 75 -1.79 -21.88 -9.41
N GLY A 76 -3.01 -21.80 -8.86
CA GLY A 76 -3.25 -21.59 -7.44
C GLY A 76 -2.59 -22.63 -6.51
N SER A 77 -2.32 -23.85 -7.00
CA SER A 77 -1.63 -24.89 -6.22
C SER A 77 -0.10 -24.80 -6.24
N ILE A 78 0.49 -23.91 -7.04
CA ILE A 78 1.94 -23.72 -7.07
C ILE A 78 2.37 -23.11 -5.74
N ARG A 79 3.47 -23.65 -5.17
CA ARG A 79 4.04 -23.19 -3.91
C ARG A 79 5.11 -22.13 -4.16
N LEU A 80 5.12 -21.07 -3.34
CA LEU A 80 6.08 -19.96 -3.38
C LEU A 80 7.38 -20.37 -2.67
N GLY A 81 8.11 -21.28 -3.31
CA GLY A 81 9.28 -21.95 -2.76
C GLY A 81 9.47 -23.31 -3.42
N ASP A 82 10.28 -24.16 -2.79
CA ASP A 82 10.42 -25.56 -3.20
C ASP A 82 9.10 -26.31 -2.97
N ASP A 83 8.91 -27.47 -3.62
CA ASP A 83 7.61 -28.18 -3.62
C ASP A 83 7.16 -28.64 -2.21
N ASP A 84 8.13 -28.92 -1.34
CA ASP A 84 7.99 -29.34 0.06
C ASP A 84 8.18 -28.18 1.06
N GLN A 85 8.42 -26.95 0.59
CA GLN A 85 8.72 -25.79 1.46
C GLN A 85 7.54 -25.47 2.39
N VAL A 86 7.70 -25.66 3.69
CA VAL A 86 6.69 -25.23 4.66
C VAL A 86 6.67 -23.71 4.80
N PRO A 87 5.49 -23.10 5.07
CA PRO A 87 5.40 -21.66 5.35
C PRO A 87 6.24 -21.25 6.56
N GLU A 88 6.98 -20.15 6.45
CA GLU A 88 7.86 -19.67 7.53
C GLU A 88 7.09 -19.13 8.75
N PHE A 89 5.89 -18.59 8.51
CA PHE A 89 5.03 -18.03 9.55
C PHE A 89 3.70 -18.77 9.58
N GLY A 90 3.14 -19.02 10.77
CA GLY A 90 1.78 -19.54 10.92
C GLY A 90 0.72 -18.55 10.40
N TYR A 91 -0.51 -19.03 10.16
CA TYR A 91 -1.59 -18.21 9.58
C TYR A 91 -1.90 -16.95 10.40
N PHE A 92 -2.03 -17.08 11.72
CA PHE A 92 -2.30 -15.95 12.60
C PHE A 92 -1.20 -14.88 12.50
N ALA A 93 0.06 -15.28 12.67
CA ALA A 93 1.20 -14.36 12.56
C ALA A 93 1.28 -13.69 11.17
N TRP A 94 1.04 -14.45 10.10
CA TRP A 94 1.04 -13.94 8.74
C TRP A 94 -0.07 -12.91 8.51
N PHE A 95 -1.30 -13.19 8.94
CA PHE A 95 -2.43 -12.26 8.83
C PHE A 95 -2.23 -11.00 9.68
N SER A 96 -1.69 -11.12 10.89
CA SER A 96 -1.35 -9.96 11.73
C SER A 96 -0.32 -9.06 11.06
N MET A 97 0.72 -9.64 10.45
CA MET A 97 1.74 -8.87 9.72
C MET A 97 1.18 -8.23 8.44
N LEU A 98 0.32 -8.93 7.69
CA LEU A 98 -0.35 -8.36 6.51
C LEU A 98 -1.18 -7.12 6.87
N PHE A 99 -1.95 -7.23 7.94
CA PHE A 99 -2.72 -6.10 8.45
C PHE A 99 -1.79 -4.97 8.89
N SER A 100 -0.79 -5.24 9.74
CA SER A 100 0.12 -4.21 10.24
C SER A 100 0.91 -3.48 9.16
N ALA A 101 1.19 -4.12 8.03
CA ALA A 101 2.03 -3.54 6.98
C ALA A 101 1.27 -2.79 5.89
N GLY A 102 0.01 -3.16 5.61
CA GLY A 102 -0.82 -2.41 4.66
C GLY A 102 -1.81 -1.44 5.30
N MET A 103 -1.96 -1.48 6.62
CA MET A 103 -2.69 -0.47 7.38
C MET A 103 -1.75 0.68 7.70
N GLY A 104 -2.00 1.83 7.08
CA GLY A 104 -1.18 3.02 7.26
C GLY A 104 -1.96 4.19 7.83
N ILE A 105 -1.24 5.30 7.96
CA ILE A 105 -1.76 6.63 8.29
C ILE A 105 -2.99 6.97 7.46
N GLY A 106 -2.97 6.59 6.19
CA GLY A 106 -4.05 6.83 5.24
C GLY A 106 -5.42 6.37 5.76
N LEU A 107 -5.49 5.20 6.39
CA LEU A 107 -6.77 4.69 6.88
C LEU A 107 -7.26 5.53 8.06
N VAL A 108 -6.38 5.92 8.99
CA VAL A 108 -6.76 6.80 10.10
C VAL A 108 -7.24 8.15 9.56
N PHE A 109 -6.50 8.73 8.61
CA PHE A 109 -6.77 10.03 8.02
C PHE A 109 -8.10 10.07 7.25
N TRP A 110 -8.32 9.11 6.35
CA TRP A 110 -9.48 9.12 5.43
C TRP A 110 -10.71 8.39 5.97
N SER A 111 -10.58 7.58 7.03
CA SER A 111 -11.70 6.74 7.52
C SER A 111 -12.97 7.49 7.88
N ILE A 112 -12.85 8.77 8.27
CA ILE A 112 -14.00 9.64 8.52
C ILE A 112 -14.18 10.65 7.39
N ALA A 113 -13.09 11.31 6.99
CA ALA A 113 -13.18 12.41 6.05
C ALA A 113 -13.74 12.00 4.67
N GLU A 114 -13.32 10.85 4.13
CA GLU A 114 -13.76 10.41 2.81
C GLU A 114 -15.28 10.09 2.78
N PRO A 115 -15.83 9.26 3.68
CA PRO A 115 -17.28 9.07 3.76
C PRO A 115 -18.05 10.39 3.92
N MET A 116 -17.52 11.34 4.70
CA MET A 116 -18.18 12.64 4.91
C MET A 116 -18.15 13.52 3.66
N TYR A 117 -17.08 13.50 2.87
CA TYR A 117 -17.06 14.16 1.56
C TYR A 117 -18.06 13.51 0.60
N HIS A 118 -18.11 12.18 0.55
CA HIS A 118 -19.02 11.48 -0.34
C HIS A 118 -20.48 11.59 0.08
N LEU A 119 -20.76 11.80 1.37
CA LEU A 119 -22.09 12.09 1.90
C LEU A 119 -22.60 13.44 1.37
N GLN A 120 -21.75 14.47 1.36
CA GLN A 120 -22.12 15.80 0.86
C GLN A 120 -22.43 15.81 -0.63
N GLY A 121 -21.72 15.01 -1.42
CA GLY A 121 -21.96 14.91 -2.86
C GLY A 121 -21.04 13.92 -3.53
N ASN A 122 -21.61 13.15 -4.47
CA ASN A 122 -20.86 12.23 -5.31
C ASN A 122 -21.60 11.98 -6.64
N PRO A 123 -20.94 11.41 -7.67
CA PRO A 123 -21.55 11.22 -8.99
C PRO A 123 -22.67 10.18 -9.09
N PHE A 124 -22.98 9.48 -8.00
CA PHE A 124 -23.95 8.39 -7.95
C PHE A 124 -25.20 8.76 -7.15
N VAL A 125 -25.28 9.98 -6.61
CA VAL A 125 -26.44 10.52 -5.88
C VAL A 125 -26.92 11.80 -6.54
N THR A 126 -28.22 12.08 -6.44
CA THR A 126 -28.80 13.36 -6.88
C THR A 126 -28.76 14.42 -5.77
N GLU A 127 -28.91 14.00 -4.51
CA GLU A 127 -28.93 14.87 -3.33
C GLU A 127 -28.01 14.31 -2.25
N GLY A 128 -27.11 15.16 -1.74
CA GLY A 128 -26.23 14.83 -0.63
C GLY A 128 -26.94 14.91 0.72
N MET A 129 -26.26 14.50 1.79
CA MET A 129 -26.76 14.54 3.17
C MET A 129 -28.05 13.73 3.40
N THR A 130 -28.29 12.71 2.57
CA THR A 130 -29.43 11.80 2.68
C THR A 130 -28.98 10.40 3.15
N PRO A 131 -29.89 9.55 3.67
CA PRO A 131 -29.59 8.16 3.98
C PRO A 131 -29.09 7.35 2.77
N GLU A 132 -29.62 7.63 1.57
CA GLU A 132 -29.13 7.01 0.33
C GLU A 132 -27.69 7.45 0.03
N ALA A 133 -27.39 8.74 0.19
CA ALA A 133 -26.04 9.26 0.02
C ALA A 133 -25.05 8.66 1.01
N ALA A 134 -25.48 8.39 2.25
CA ALA A 134 -24.67 7.68 3.25
C ALA A 134 -24.27 6.27 2.80
N GLN A 135 -25.22 5.48 2.28
CA GLN A 135 -24.92 4.13 1.78
C GLN A 135 -23.93 4.18 0.60
N ILE A 136 -24.16 5.09 -0.35
CA ILE A 136 -23.26 5.26 -1.50
C ILE A 136 -21.90 5.78 -1.08
N ALA A 137 -21.83 6.68 -0.09
CA ALA A 137 -20.58 7.18 0.45
C ALA A 137 -19.71 6.04 0.98
N MET A 138 -20.28 5.15 1.80
CA MET A 138 -19.57 3.98 2.30
C MET A 138 -19.17 3.01 1.19
N ARG A 139 -20.01 2.81 0.16
CA ARG A 139 -19.69 2.01 -1.03
C ARG A 139 -18.43 2.52 -1.74
N LEU A 140 -18.35 3.83 -1.95
CA LEU A 140 -17.22 4.48 -2.63
C LEU A 140 -15.95 4.40 -1.79
N THR A 141 -16.07 4.58 -0.47
CA THR A 141 -14.94 4.38 0.45
C THR A 141 -14.47 2.92 0.44
N PHE A 142 -15.37 1.94 0.44
CA PHE A 142 -15.00 0.52 0.30
C PHE A 142 -14.33 0.22 -1.04
N PHE A 143 -14.71 0.93 -2.10
CA PHE A 143 -14.07 0.79 -3.41
C PHE A 143 -12.61 1.29 -3.40
N HIS A 144 -12.32 2.40 -2.73
CA HIS A 144 -10.96 2.95 -2.68
C HIS A 144 -10.02 2.24 -1.70
N TRP A 145 -10.55 1.46 -0.74
CA TRP A 145 -9.76 0.81 0.32
C TRP A 145 -9.91 -0.72 0.40
N GLY A 146 -10.84 -1.28 -0.37
CA GLY A 146 -11.17 -2.70 -0.40
C GLY A 146 -10.33 -3.50 -1.40
N LEU A 147 -10.98 -4.34 -2.21
CA LEU A 147 -10.27 -5.37 -3.00
C LEU A 147 -9.29 -4.80 -4.04
N HIS A 148 -9.60 -3.64 -4.64
CA HIS A 148 -8.80 -3.05 -5.70
C HIS A 148 -7.38 -2.66 -5.27
N PRO A 149 -7.16 -1.87 -4.19
CA PRO A 149 -5.81 -1.61 -3.66
C PRO A 149 -5.03 -2.89 -3.35
N TRP A 150 -5.68 -3.86 -2.70
CA TRP A 150 -5.01 -5.10 -2.32
C TRP A 150 -4.66 -5.97 -3.53
N ALA A 151 -5.42 -5.89 -4.62
CA ALA A 151 -5.05 -6.54 -5.87
C ALA A 151 -3.75 -5.97 -6.47
N ILE A 152 -3.54 -4.65 -6.41
CA ILE A 152 -2.28 -4.01 -6.82
C ILE A 152 -1.11 -4.63 -6.06
N TYR A 153 -1.26 -4.82 -4.75
CA TYR A 153 -0.24 -5.44 -3.89
C TYR A 153 -0.05 -6.93 -4.16
N VAL A 154 -1.13 -7.65 -4.47
CA VAL A 154 -1.06 -9.05 -4.92
C VAL A 154 -0.16 -9.16 -6.15
N ILE A 155 -0.29 -8.28 -7.15
CA ILE A 155 0.53 -8.34 -8.37
C ILE A 155 2.01 -8.29 -8.03
N VAL A 156 2.42 -7.26 -7.27
CA VAL A 156 3.85 -7.07 -6.96
C VAL A 156 4.36 -8.15 -6.04
N GLY A 157 3.64 -8.42 -4.94
CA GLY A 157 4.06 -9.38 -3.93
C GLY A 157 4.11 -10.81 -4.46
N LEU A 158 3.11 -11.24 -5.22
CA LEU A 158 3.08 -12.58 -5.80
C LEU A 158 4.20 -12.75 -6.83
N SER A 159 4.42 -11.74 -7.66
CA SER A 159 5.48 -11.77 -8.66
C SER A 159 6.85 -11.88 -7.99
N LEU A 160 7.15 -11.02 -7.02
CA LEU A 160 8.41 -11.08 -6.28
C LEU A 160 8.58 -12.43 -5.57
N ALA A 161 7.57 -12.91 -4.86
CA ALA A 161 7.64 -14.19 -4.14
C ALA A 161 7.87 -15.37 -5.10
N PHE A 162 7.18 -15.39 -6.24
CA PHE A 162 7.34 -16.44 -7.24
C PHE A 162 8.76 -16.42 -7.84
N PHE A 163 9.21 -15.29 -8.37
CA PHE A 163 10.52 -15.23 -9.03
C PHE A 163 11.68 -15.40 -8.04
N SER A 164 11.53 -14.94 -6.81
CA SER A 164 12.60 -15.07 -5.82
C SER A 164 12.65 -16.45 -5.17
N TYR A 165 11.52 -16.99 -4.72
CA TYR A 165 11.55 -18.24 -3.95
C TYR A 165 11.39 -19.49 -4.80
N ARG A 166 10.58 -19.42 -5.87
CA ARG A 166 10.40 -20.55 -6.79
C ARG A 166 11.47 -20.58 -7.88
N ARG A 167 11.78 -19.42 -8.47
CA ARG A 167 12.77 -19.31 -9.57
C ARG A 167 14.19 -18.94 -9.10
N LYS A 168 14.39 -18.76 -7.78
CA LYS A 168 15.70 -18.51 -7.14
C LYS A 168 16.43 -17.26 -7.67
N LEU A 169 15.68 -16.25 -8.11
CA LEU A 169 16.23 -14.95 -8.51
C LEU A 169 16.33 -13.98 -7.31
N PRO A 170 17.12 -12.89 -7.41
CA PRO A 170 17.18 -11.88 -6.36
C PRO A 170 15.81 -11.28 -6.05
N LEU A 171 15.56 -10.88 -4.79
CA LEU A 171 14.32 -10.20 -4.38
C LEU A 171 14.33 -8.74 -4.82
N ALA A 172 14.09 -8.52 -6.12
CA ALA A 172 14.11 -7.22 -6.78
C ALA A 172 13.10 -7.18 -7.93
N ILE A 173 12.61 -6.00 -8.28
CA ILE A 173 11.57 -5.82 -9.31
C ILE A 173 12.09 -6.28 -10.68
N ARG A 174 13.37 -6.04 -10.98
CA ARG A 174 14.03 -6.55 -12.20
C ARG A 174 13.84 -8.05 -12.41
N SER A 175 13.85 -8.83 -11.33
CA SER A 175 13.86 -10.29 -11.41
C SER A 175 12.55 -10.81 -11.96
N VAL A 176 11.47 -10.07 -11.71
CA VAL A 176 10.14 -10.39 -12.23
C VAL A 176 10.11 -10.30 -13.75
N LEU A 177 10.95 -9.47 -14.37
CA LEU A 177 10.98 -9.28 -15.82
C LEU A 177 11.85 -10.31 -16.55
N TYR A 178 12.46 -11.26 -15.84
CA TYR A 178 13.38 -12.25 -16.43
C TYR A 178 12.76 -13.06 -17.59
N PRO A 179 11.51 -13.58 -17.52
CA PRO A 179 10.88 -14.25 -18.66
C PRO A 179 10.76 -13.42 -19.94
N ILE A 180 10.74 -12.10 -19.84
CA ILE A 180 10.62 -11.19 -20.99
C ILE A 180 12.01 -10.74 -21.47
N LEU A 181 12.90 -10.39 -20.53
CA LEU A 181 14.16 -9.73 -20.81
C LEU A 181 15.37 -10.67 -20.80
N GLY A 182 15.23 -11.88 -20.27
CA GLY A 182 16.35 -12.80 -20.01
C GLY A 182 17.43 -12.12 -19.17
N ASP A 183 18.70 -12.32 -19.54
CA ASP A 183 19.84 -11.74 -18.81
C ASP A 183 19.95 -10.21 -18.93
N ARG A 184 19.14 -9.56 -19.77
CA ARG A 184 19.10 -8.09 -19.86
C ARG A 184 18.56 -7.43 -18.58
N ILE A 185 18.00 -8.21 -17.63
CA ILE A 185 17.66 -7.72 -16.28
C ILE A 185 18.88 -7.22 -15.50
N TYR A 186 20.09 -7.62 -15.88
CA TYR A 186 21.32 -7.15 -15.26
C TYR A 186 21.88 -5.86 -15.89
N GLY A 187 21.21 -5.34 -16.92
CA GLY A 187 21.57 -4.10 -17.61
C GLY A 187 20.54 -2.98 -17.44
N PHE A 188 20.49 -2.08 -18.42
CA PHE A 188 19.67 -0.86 -18.41
C PHE A 188 18.19 -1.10 -18.04
N TRP A 189 17.53 -2.06 -18.69
CA TRP A 189 16.10 -2.30 -18.48
C TRP A 189 15.76 -2.77 -17.07
N GLY A 190 16.61 -3.62 -16.46
CA GLY A 190 16.43 -4.02 -15.07
C GLY A 190 16.75 -2.89 -14.09
N HIS A 191 17.76 -2.06 -14.38
CA HIS A 191 18.05 -0.86 -13.59
C HIS A 191 16.89 0.14 -13.63
N ALA A 192 16.30 0.38 -14.80
CA ALA A 192 15.15 1.27 -14.95
C ALA A 192 13.95 0.79 -14.12
N ALA A 193 13.63 -0.52 -14.16
CA ALA A 193 12.53 -1.08 -13.38
C ALA A 193 12.72 -0.92 -11.87
N ASP A 194 13.91 -1.22 -11.35
CA ASP A 194 14.21 -1.05 -9.92
C ASP A 194 14.26 0.44 -9.51
N VAL A 195 14.79 1.33 -10.35
CA VAL A 195 14.84 2.77 -10.05
C VAL A 195 13.44 3.39 -10.04
N LEU A 196 12.56 3.02 -10.98
CA LEU A 196 11.15 3.43 -10.95
C LEU A 196 10.43 2.94 -9.69
N ALA A 197 10.74 1.72 -9.24
CA ALA A 197 10.22 1.18 -7.99
C ALA A 197 10.71 1.96 -6.76
N VAL A 198 11.97 2.41 -6.76
CA VAL A 198 12.51 3.31 -5.72
C VAL A 198 11.76 4.64 -5.73
N PHE A 199 11.51 5.25 -6.89
CA PHE A 199 10.76 6.51 -6.96
C PHE A 199 9.31 6.35 -6.49
N GLY A 200 8.62 5.30 -6.91
CA GLY A 200 7.28 4.98 -6.40
C GLY A 200 7.27 4.89 -4.88
N THR A 201 8.25 4.17 -4.31
CA THR A 201 8.38 4.04 -2.84
C THR A 201 8.64 5.38 -2.16
N VAL A 202 9.58 6.18 -2.66
CA VAL A 202 9.92 7.50 -2.07
C VAL A 202 8.71 8.42 -2.07
N PHE A 203 8.07 8.63 -3.22
CA PHE A 203 6.96 9.58 -3.34
C PHE A 203 5.70 9.07 -2.67
N GLY A 204 5.42 7.78 -2.78
CA GLY A 204 4.31 7.14 -2.10
C GLY A 204 4.42 7.27 -0.58
N VAL A 205 5.57 6.91 -0.01
CA VAL A 205 5.81 7.04 1.43
C VAL A 205 5.73 8.51 1.84
N ALA A 206 6.36 9.42 1.10
CA ALA A 206 6.31 10.86 1.38
C ALA A 206 4.88 11.41 1.45
N THR A 207 3.98 11.01 0.54
CA THR A 207 2.55 11.37 0.60
C THR A 207 1.93 10.98 1.95
N SER A 208 2.21 9.76 2.42
CA SER A 208 1.66 9.27 3.68
C SER A 208 2.25 9.96 4.90
N LEU A 209 3.57 10.24 4.88
CA LEU A 209 4.24 11.00 5.93
C LEU A 209 3.65 12.42 6.03
N GLY A 210 3.42 13.08 4.90
CA GLY A 210 2.79 14.40 4.86
C GLY A 210 1.38 14.40 5.47
N LEU A 211 0.52 13.46 5.06
CA LEU A 211 -0.81 13.27 5.67
C LEU A 211 -0.72 13.06 7.19
N GLY A 212 0.23 12.23 7.61
CA GLY A 212 0.41 11.86 9.01
C GLY A 212 0.85 13.03 9.86
N VAL A 213 1.75 13.86 9.37
CA VAL A 213 2.22 15.01 10.15
C VAL A 213 1.15 16.08 10.27
N SER A 214 0.34 16.32 9.23
CA SER A 214 -0.79 17.24 9.31
C SER A 214 -1.80 16.76 10.36
N GLN A 215 -2.18 15.48 10.32
CA GLN A 215 -3.09 14.88 11.30
C GLN A 215 -2.52 14.88 12.72
N MET A 216 -1.21 14.67 12.86
CA MET A 216 -0.53 14.69 14.15
C MET A 216 -0.47 16.09 14.75
N ASN A 217 -0.16 17.12 13.94
CA ASN A 217 -0.15 18.49 14.43
C ASN A 217 -1.53 18.88 14.94
N THR A 218 -2.60 18.51 14.23
CA THR A 218 -3.98 18.72 14.69
C THR A 218 -4.28 17.96 15.98
N GLY A 219 -3.77 16.74 16.14
CA GLY A 219 -3.87 16.02 17.42
C GLY A 219 -3.20 16.72 18.58
N LEU A 220 -1.96 17.17 18.39
CA LEU A 220 -1.21 17.93 19.39
C LEU A 220 -1.87 19.28 19.70
N ASN A 221 -2.53 19.90 18.72
CA ASN A 221 -3.34 21.09 18.94
C ASN A 221 -4.52 20.78 19.86
N GLN A 222 -5.27 19.72 19.55
CA GLN A 222 -6.46 19.30 20.30
C GLN A 222 -6.14 18.85 21.72
N MET A 223 -4.93 18.34 21.97
CA MET A 223 -4.50 17.86 23.29
C MET A 223 -3.77 18.91 24.12
N PHE A 224 -2.91 19.70 23.49
CA PHE A 224 -1.90 20.53 24.17
C PHE A 224 -1.88 21.98 23.68
N GLY A 225 -2.73 22.36 22.72
CA GLY A 225 -2.80 23.72 22.18
C GLY A 225 -1.65 24.10 21.24
N MET A 226 -0.83 23.13 20.79
CA MET A 226 0.22 23.40 19.79
C MET A 226 -0.40 23.93 18.49
N ALA A 227 -0.03 25.13 18.04
CA ALA A 227 -0.61 25.72 16.83
C ALA A 227 -0.48 24.77 15.61
N VAL A 228 -1.54 24.68 14.79
CA VAL A 228 -1.47 23.97 13.51
C VAL A 228 -0.80 24.89 12.50
N SER A 229 0.47 24.63 12.18
CA SER A 229 1.23 25.49 11.28
C SER A 229 2.26 24.69 10.51
N GLN A 230 2.60 25.17 9.31
CA GLN A 230 3.62 24.56 8.46
C GLN A 230 4.98 24.43 9.19
N ALA A 231 5.37 25.44 9.98
CA ALA A 231 6.60 25.38 10.77
C ALA A 231 6.58 24.21 11.78
N ASN A 232 5.47 24.03 12.49
CA ASN A 232 5.30 22.93 13.44
C ASN A 232 5.28 21.57 12.74
N GLN A 233 4.64 21.47 11.58
CA GLN A 233 4.67 20.27 10.75
C GLN A 233 6.09 19.92 10.30
N LEU A 234 6.91 20.90 9.91
CA LEU A 234 8.31 20.67 9.54
C LEU A 234 9.16 20.18 10.71
N TRP A 235 8.98 20.75 11.91
CA TRP A 235 9.65 20.26 13.13
C TRP A 235 9.26 18.82 13.45
N LEU A 236 7.97 18.48 13.33
CA LEU A 236 7.49 17.12 13.53
C LEU A 236 8.06 16.16 12.49
N ILE A 237 8.07 16.52 11.19
CA ILE A 237 8.72 15.70 10.15
C ILE A 237 10.19 15.45 10.51
N GLY A 238 10.94 16.49 10.86
CA GLY A 238 12.36 16.36 11.19
C GLY A 238 12.61 15.43 12.38
N GLY A 239 11.87 15.64 13.48
CA GLY A 239 12.01 14.85 14.70
C GLY A 239 11.64 13.37 14.48
N ILE A 240 10.52 13.11 13.81
CA ILE A 240 10.04 11.74 13.62
C ILE A 240 10.87 11.01 12.56
N SER A 241 11.29 11.69 11.50
CA SER A 241 12.18 11.10 10.48
C SER A 241 13.53 10.71 11.09
N LEU A 242 14.03 11.49 12.05
CA LEU A 242 15.22 11.12 12.81
C LEU A 242 14.99 9.84 13.64
N ILE A 243 13.88 9.77 14.39
CA ILE A 243 13.52 8.58 15.18
C ILE A 243 13.37 7.34 14.27
N ALA A 244 12.65 7.46 13.16
CA ALA A 244 12.46 6.39 12.19
C ALA A 244 13.78 5.93 11.57
N THR A 245 14.67 6.88 11.24
CA THR A 245 16.00 6.57 10.70
C THR A 245 16.86 5.84 11.74
N LEU A 246 16.82 6.26 13.00
CA LEU A 246 17.52 5.57 14.09
C LEU A 246 16.96 4.15 14.30
N SER A 247 15.65 3.96 14.20
CA SER A 247 15.01 2.64 14.20
C SER A 247 15.56 1.76 13.07
N ALA A 248 15.54 2.26 11.84
CA ALA A 248 16.03 1.55 10.66
C ALA A 248 17.50 1.14 10.77
N ILE A 249 18.33 1.97 11.40
CA ILE A 249 19.76 1.71 11.63
C ILE A 249 19.98 0.68 12.75
N SER A 250 19.24 0.78 13.85
CA SER A 250 19.47 0.02 15.10
C SER A 250 19.32 -1.51 14.98
N GLY A 251 18.76 -1.99 13.87
CA GLY A 251 18.56 -3.41 13.61
C GLY A 251 17.09 -3.68 13.31
N VAL A 252 16.82 -3.93 12.03
CA VAL A 252 15.52 -4.06 11.37
C VAL A 252 14.54 -4.98 12.12
N GLY A 253 15.02 -5.99 12.84
CA GLY A 253 14.16 -6.98 13.48
C GLY A 253 13.44 -6.50 14.74
N ARG A 254 14.08 -5.68 15.60
CA ARG A 254 13.54 -5.39 16.94
C ARG A 254 12.67 -4.14 16.98
N GLY A 255 13.12 -3.04 16.34
CA GLY A 255 12.38 -1.77 16.31
C GLY A 255 11.05 -1.89 15.57
N VAL A 256 11.10 -2.36 14.31
CA VAL A 256 9.91 -2.59 13.48
C VAL A 256 8.92 -3.50 14.19
N LYS A 257 9.38 -4.60 14.80
CA LYS A 257 8.50 -5.54 15.50
C LYS A 257 7.77 -4.88 16.68
N ILE A 258 8.48 -4.17 17.56
CA ILE A 258 7.86 -3.53 18.74
C ILE A 258 6.86 -2.46 18.31
N LEU A 259 7.23 -1.62 17.34
CA LEU A 259 6.34 -0.57 16.83
C LEU A 259 5.11 -1.15 16.12
N SER A 260 5.27 -2.24 15.36
CA SER A 260 4.16 -2.94 14.72
C SER A 260 3.22 -3.59 15.72
N GLU A 261 3.75 -4.25 16.76
CA GLU A 261 2.94 -4.81 17.86
C GLU A 261 2.18 -3.71 18.61
N LEU A 262 2.83 -2.58 18.88
CA LEU A 262 2.20 -1.41 19.49
C LEU A 262 1.07 -0.86 18.60
N ASN A 263 1.30 -0.72 17.29
CA ASN A 263 0.27 -0.27 16.34
C ASN A 263 -0.97 -1.16 16.37
N ILE A 264 -0.79 -2.49 16.40
CA ILE A 264 -1.90 -3.44 16.48
C ILE A 264 -2.69 -3.22 17.77
N TRP A 265 -2.03 -3.14 18.93
CA TRP A 265 -2.72 -2.97 20.21
C TRP A 265 -3.43 -1.62 20.32
N LEU A 266 -2.79 -0.53 19.89
CA LEU A 266 -3.42 0.79 19.84
C LEU A 266 -4.63 0.78 18.90
N SER A 267 -4.51 0.13 17.73
CA SER A 267 -5.60 -0.01 16.75
C SER A 267 -6.78 -0.81 17.30
N VAL A 268 -6.51 -1.95 17.95
CA VAL A 268 -7.55 -2.78 18.59
C VAL A 268 -8.24 -2.00 19.71
N PHE A 269 -7.47 -1.27 20.52
CA PHE A 269 -8.02 -0.46 21.60
C PHE A 269 -8.98 0.61 21.08
N VAL A 270 -8.59 1.39 20.07
CA VAL A 270 -9.48 2.44 19.53
C VAL A 270 -10.69 1.87 18.80
N LEU A 271 -10.53 0.75 18.07
CA LEU A 271 -11.66 0.06 17.46
C LEU A 271 -12.66 -0.42 18.52
N ALA A 272 -12.16 -1.04 19.59
CA ALA A 272 -13.00 -1.50 20.70
C ALA A 272 -13.71 -0.33 21.39
N LEU A 273 -13.02 0.81 21.56
CA LEU A 273 -13.61 2.01 22.15
C LEU A 273 -14.76 2.57 21.32
N PHE A 274 -14.56 2.76 20.01
CA PHE A 274 -15.62 3.22 19.10
C PHE A 274 -16.77 2.21 18.97
N LEU A 275 -16.48 0.91 18.98
CA LEU A 275 -17.52 -0.11 18.95
C LEU A 275 -18.34 -0.14 20.24
N ALA A 276 -17.70 -0.01 21.40
CA ALA A 276 -18.36 -0.14 22.71
C ALA A 276 -19.08 1.14 23.14
N LEU A 277 -18.50 2.31 22.85
CA LEU A 277 -19.01 3.61 23.30
C LEU A 277 -19.62 4.44 22.15
N GLY A 278 -19.59 3.95 20.91
CA GLY A 278 -20.28 4.53 19.77
C GLY A 278 -21.63 3.85 19.49
N PRO A 279 -22.26 4.10 18.33
CA PRO A 279 -23.55 3.52 17.97
C PRO A 279 -23.38 2.06 17.52
N THR A 280 -23.10 1.13 18.45
CA THR A 280 -22.72 -0.27 18.19
C THR A 280 -23.67 -0.98 17.22
N THR A 281 -24.98 -0.90 17.47
CA THR A 281 -25.99 -1.57 16.64
C THR A 281 -26.00 -1.02 15.22
N TYR A 282 -25.85 0.29 15.05
CA TYR A 282 -25.74 0.91 13.73
C TYR A 282 -24.50 0.40 12.99
N ILE A 283 -23.34 0.39 13.65
CA ILE A 283 -22.07 -0.04 13.06
C ILE A 283 -22.14 -1.51 12.60
N LEU A 284 -22.69 -2.40 13.43
CA LEU A 284 -22.81 -3.82 13.10
C LEU A 284 -23.77 -4.06 11.92
N ASN A 285 -24.92 -3.38 11.90
CA ASN A 285 -25.83 -3.45 10.75
C ASN A 285 -25.20 -2.87 9.48
N ALA A 286 -24.56 -1.70 9.60
CA ALA A 286 -23.87 -1.05 8.50
C ALA A 286 -22.74 -1.91 7.93
N TYR A 287 -22.00 -2.64 8.77
CA TYR A 287 -20.90 -3.49 8.28
C TYR A 287 -21.40 -4.58 7.35
N VAL A 288 -22.46 -5.28 7.75
CA VAL A 288 -23.09 -6.33 6.91
C VAL A 288 -23.67 -5.73 5.64
N GLN A 289 -24.40 -4.61 5.76
CA GLN A 289 -25.04 -3.96 4.62
C GLN A 289 -24.01 -3.41 3.62
N ASN A 290 -22.97 -2.71 4.09
CA ASN A 290 -21.93 -2.10 3.25
C ASN A 290 -21.13 -3.17 2.49
N ILE A 291 -20.86 -4.33 3.09
CA ILE A 291 -20.21 -5.44 2.38
C ILE A 291 -21.10 -5.93 1.23
N GLY A 292 -22.37 -6.21 1.49
CA GLY A 292 -23.30 -6.69 0.46
C GLY A 292 -23.45 -5.68 -0.69
N ASP A 293 -23.60 -4.41 -0.33
CA ASP A 293 -23.73 -3.30 -1.26
C ASP A 293 -22.47 -3.08 -2.13
N TYR A 294 -21.28 -3.16 -1.53
CA TYR A 294 -20.01 -3.08 -2.25
C TYR A 294 -19.85 -4.24 -3.24
N LEU A 295 -20.12 -5.49 -2.81
CA LEU A 295 -20.00 -6.67 -3.66
C LEU A 295 -20.95 -6.61 -4.87
N GLN A 296 -22.15 -6.07 -4.69
CA GLN A 296 -23.11 -5.87 -5.78
C GLN A 296 -22.61 -4.87 -6.82
N ASN A 297 -21.86 -3.84 -6.41
CA ASN A 297 -21.46 -2.73 -7.27
C ASN A 297 -20.02 -2.79 -7.77
N ILE A 298 -19.22 -3.76 -7.33
CA ILE A 298 -17.79 -3.83 -7.60
C ILE A 298 -17.45 -3.79 -9.10
N VAL A 299 -18.20 -4.52 -9.93
CA VAL A 299 -17.95 -4.57 -11.38
C VAL A 299 -18.25 -3.21 -12.02
N ARG A 300 -19.39 -2.60 -11.67
CA ARG A 300 -19.77 -1.27 -12.17
C ARG A 300 -18.69 -0.24 -11.83
N LEU A 301 -18.26 -0.18 -10.57
CA LEU A 301 -17.25 0.78 -10.11
C LEU A 301 -15.88 0.53 -10.76
N SER A 302 -15.52 -0.73 -11.03
CA SER A 302 -14.25 -1.09 -11.68
C SER A 302 -14.07 -0.52 -13.08
N PHE A 303 -15.17 -0.28 -13.81
CA PHE A 303 -15.12 0.15 -15.21
C PHE A 303 -15.80 1.49 -15.46
N TRP A 304 -16.35 2.13 -14.44
CA TRP A 304 -17.00 3.43 -14.59
C TRP A 304 -15.95 4.51 -14.81
N THR A 305 -15.99 5.23 -15.94
CA THR A 305 -15.06 6.31 -16.31
C THR A 305 -15.74 7.68 -16.46
N ASN A 306 -17.03 7.74 -16.12
CA ASN A 306 -17.91 8.90 -16.29
C ASN A 306 -17.89 9.54 -17.69
N THR A 307 -17.99 8.72 -18.75
CA THR A 307 -17.94 9.18 -20.15
C THR A 307 -19.06 10.18 -20.48
N GLU A 308 -20.24 10.01 -19.90
CA GLU A 308 -21.42 10.87 -20.16
C GLU A 308 -21.23 12.33 -19.73
N ALA A 309 -20.34 12.59 -18.77
CA ALA A 309 -19.92 13.94 -18.40
C ALA A 309 -18.71 14.42 -19.23
N ASN A 310 -18.58 13.95 -20.48
CA ASN A 310 -17.42 14.17 -21.36
C ASN A 310 -16.06 13.85 -20.70
N GLY A 311 -16.04 12.85 -19.81
CA GLY A 311 -14.84 12.43 -19.08
C GLY A 311 -14.34 13.41 -18.00
N THR A 312 -14.94 14.59 -17.83
CA THR A 312 -14.50 15.63 -16.86
C THR A 312 -15.11 15.46 -15.48
N SER A 313 -15.17 14.22 -14.97
CA SER A 313 -15.50 14.01 -13.56
C SER A 313 -14.36 14.52 -12.68
N ALA A 314 -14.44 15.78 -12.24
CA ALA A 314 -13.51 16.33 -11.26
C ALA A 314 -13.44 15.44 -10.00
N TRP A 315 -14.58 14.85 -9.60
CA TRP A 315 -14.65 13.88 -8.52
C TRP A 315 -13.76 12.66 -8.78
N GLN A 316 -13.89 12.00 -9.93
CA GLN A 316 -13.13 10.78 -10.21
C GLN A 316 -11.62 11.05 -10.30
N SER A 317 -11.25 12.22 -10.82
CA SER A 317 -9.88 12.71 -10.88
C SER A 317 -9.28 12.93 -9.49
N SER A 318 -10.03 13.56 -8.59
CA SER A 318 -9.58 13.89 -7.23
C SER A 318 -9.58 12.70 -6.27
N TRP A 319 -10.43 11.70 -6.51
CA TRP A 319 -10.59 10.54 -5.63
C TRP A 319 -10.01 9.28 -6.24
N THR A 320 -10.72 8.67 -7.19
CA THR A 320 -10.38 7.36 -7.73
C THR A 320 -9.01 7.34 -8.41
N ALA A 321 -8.71 8.31 -9.27
CA ALA A 321 -7.41 8.38 -9.95
C ALA A 321 -6.26 8.68 -8.97
N PHE A 322 -6.51 9.51 -7.95
CA PHE A 322 -5.56 9.73 -6.86
C PHE A 322 -5.25 8.44 -6.10
N TYR A 323 -6.28 7.72 -5.64
CA TYR A 323 -6.09 6.45 -4.94
C TYR A 323 -5.34 5.44 -5.80
N TRP A 324 -5.70 5.25 -7.07
CA TRP A 324 -4.96 4.36 -7.97
C TRP A 324 -3.50 4.77 -8.15
N GLY A 325 -3.23 6.06 -8.32
CA GLY A 325 -1.87 6.56 -8.34
C GLY A 325 -1.12 6.24 -7.05
N TRP A 326 -1.70 6.60 -5.91
CA TRP A 326 -1.09 6.39 -4.60
C TRP A 326 -0.81 4.90 -4.30
N TRP A 327 -1.77 4.03 -4.57
CA TRP A 327 -1.63 2.59 -4.34
C TRP A 327 -0.59 1.94 -5.26
N ILE A 328 -0.53 2.34 -6.53
CA ILE A 328 0.51 1.88 -7.46
C ILE A 328 1.90 2.38 -7.02
N ALA A 329 2.02 3.63 -6.58
CA ALA A 329 3.28 4.16 -6.05
C ALA A 329 3.75 3.40 -4.79
N TRP A 330 2.81 2.99 -3.93
CA TRP A 330 3.07 2.15 -2.74
C TRP A 330 3.39 0.68 -3.05
N ALA A 331 3.03 0.19 -4.23
CA ALA A 331 3.08 -1.23 -4.55
C ALA A 331 4.47 -1.89 -4.43
N PRO A 332 5.61 -1.26 -4.79
CA PRO A 332 6.93 -1.86 -4.57
C PRO A 332 7.24 -2.12 -3.10
N PHE A 333 6.91 -1.13 -2.26
CA PHE A 333 7.08 -1.20 -0.81
C PHE A 333 6.26 -2.34 -0.20
N VAL A 334 4.94 -2.26 -0.37
CA VAL A 334 4.02 -3.23 0.24
C VAL A 334 4.19 -4.62 -0.36
N GLY A 335 4.36 -4.71 -1.68
CA GLY A 335 4.56 -5.98 -2.37
C GLY A 335 5.83 -6.70 -1.95
N MET A 336 6.95 -5.99 -1.75
CA MET A 336 8.18 -6.60 -1.24
C MET A 336 8.00 -7.15 0.18
N PHE A 337 7.33 -6.39 1.05
CA PHE A 337 7.04 -6.86 2.40
C PHE A 337 6.18 -8.13 2.38
N ILE A 338 5.07 -8.10 1.62
CA ILE A 338 4.17 -9.24 1.48
C ILE A 338 4.91 -10.46 0.93
N ALA A 339 5.78 -10.28 -0.06
CA ALA A 339 6.57 -11.36 -0.62
C ALA A 339 7.41 -12.03 0.48
N ARG A 340 8.16 -11.24 1.26
CA ARG A 340 9.03 -11.73 2.34
C ARG A 340 8.31 -12.63 3.34
N ILE A 341 7.13 -12.22 3.79
CA ILE A 341 6.39 -12.96 4.82
C ILE A 341 5.56 -14.13 4.28
N SER A 342 5.55 -14.34 2.96
CA SER A 342 4.68 -15.33 2.30
C SER A 342 5.43 -16.52 1.68
N LYS A 343 6.73 -16.67 1.98
CA LYS A 343 7.52 -17.82 1.53
C LYS A 343 6.93 -19.13 2.03
N GLY A 344 6.82 -20.12 1.13
CA GLY A 344 6.24 -21.44 1.39
C GLY A 344 4.72 -21.54 1.26
N ARG A 345 4.01 -20.42 1.06
CA ARG A 345 2.55 -20.41 0.79
C ARG A 345 2.25 -20.83 -0.64
N THR A 346 1.07 -21.39 -0.88
CA THR A 346 0.56 -21.57 -2.25
C THR A 346 0.06 -20.25 -2.82
N ILE A 347 0.01 -20.13 -4.16
CA ILE A 347 -0.53 -18.94 -4.82
C ILE A 347 -1.98 -18.67 -4.38
N ARG A 348 -2.80 -19.70 -4.21
CA ARG A 348 -4.19 -19.53 -3.76
C ARG A 348 -4.28 -19.00 -2.34
N GLU A 349 -3.51 -19.58 -1.41
CA GLU A 349 -3.44 -19.08 -0.03
C GLU A 349 -2.96 -17.63 -0.01
N PHE A 350 -1.91 -17.33 -0.78
CA PHE A 350 -1.35 -15.99 -0.93
C PHE A 350 -2.42 -14.99 -1.38
N VAL A 351 -3.10 -15.27 -2.50
CA VAL A 351 -4.08 -14.34 -3.07
C VAL A 351 -5.26 -14.16 -2.11
N LEU A 352 -5.81 -15.24 -1.55
CA LEU A 352 -6.92 -15.16 -0.59
C LEU A 352 -6.55 -14.34 0.64
N GLY A 353 -5.39 -14.63 1.23
CA GLY A 353 -4.95 -13.98 2.46
C GLY A 353 -4.61 -12.51 2.27
N VAL A 354 -3.93 -12.16 1.18
CA VAL A 354 -3.53 -10.77 0.89
C VAL A 354 -4.72 -9.94 0.42
N LEU A 355 -5.64 -10.52 -0.35
CA LEU A 355 -6.78 -9.80 -0.91
C LEU A 355 -7.90 -9.61 0.13
N LEU A 356 -8.34 -10.69 0.78
CA LEU A 356 -9.56 -10.68 1.58
C LEU A 356 -9.34 -10.20 3.02
N VAL A 357 -8.30 -10.69 3.70
CA VAL A 357 -8.12 -10.41 5.14
C VAL A 357 -7.95 -8.91 5.40
N PRO A 358 -7.06 -8.21 4.72
CA PRO A 358 -6.86 -6.79 5.00
C PRO A 358 -8.03 -5.93 4.48
N SER A 359 -8.69 -6.36 3.40
CA SER A 359 -9.89 -5.69 2.87
C SER A 359 -11.03 -5.74 3.88
N LEU A 360 -11.32 -6.91 4.47
CA LEU A 360 -12.38 -7.06 5.47
C LEU A 360 -12.10 -6.30 6.77
N LEU A 361 -10.85 -6.29 7.22
CA LEU A 361 -10.44 -5.53 8.40
C LEU A 361 -10.43 -4.02 8.13
N GLY A 362 -10.01 -3.59 6.94
CA GLY A 362 -10.09 -2.20 6.51
C GLY A 362 -11.54 -1.72 6.41
N MET A 363 -12.42 -2.52 5.81
CA MET A 363 -13.87 -2.27 5.76
C MET A 363 -14.49 -2.16 7.16
N LEU A 364 -14.03 -2.99 8.12
CA LEU A 364 -14.48 -2.91 9.51
C LEU A 364 -14.05 -1.58 10.12
N TRP A 365 -12.78 -1.20 9.98
CA TRP A 365 -12.28 0.09 10.45
C TRP A 365 -13.07 1.26 9.85
N LEU A 366 -13.25 1.29 8.53
CA LEU A 366 -14.00 2.34 7.83
C LEU A 366 -15.44 2.41 8.32
N THR A 367 -16.08 1.27 8.58
CA THR A 367 -17.45 1.25 9.10
C THR A 367 -17.50 1.73 10.56
N VAL A 368 -16.54 1.34 11.39
CA VAL A 368 -16.48 1.77 12.79
C VAL A 368 -16.28 3.28 12.87
N PHE A 369 -15.26 3.82 12.21
CA PHE A 369 -14.94 5.24 12.30
C PHE A 369 -15.88 6.09 11.43
N GLY A 370 -15.94 5.82 10.13
CA GLY A 370 -16.77 6.55 9.17
C GLY A 370 -18.25 6.37 9.42
N GLY A 371 -18.70 5.17 9.79
CA GLY A 371 -20.10 4.93 10.16
C GLY A 371 -20.49 5.62 11.46
N THR A 372 -19.61 5.70 12.46
CA THR A 372 -19.88 6.49 13.68
C THR A 372 -20.05 7.97 13.36
N ALA A 373 -19.12 8.55 12.60
CA ALA A 373 -19.22 9.93 12.14
C ALA A 373 -20.49 10.19 11.33
N MET A 374 -20.83 9.29 10.41
CA MET A 374 -22.04 9.36 9.59
C MET A 374 -23.32 9.29 10.41
N HIS A 375 -23.34 8.45 11.44
CA HIS A 375 -24.47 8.37 12.37
C HIS A 375 -24.63 9.68 13.15
N LEU A 376 -23.54 10.26 13.64
CA LEU A 376 -23.57 11.56 14.34
C LEU A 376 -24.03 12.69 13.42
N GLU A 377 -23.62 12.64 12.14
CA GLU A 377 -24.01 13.65 11.15
C GLU A 377 -25.49 13.59 10.80
N LEU A 378 -26.03 12.38 10.57
CA LEU A 378 -27.41 12.21 10.10
C LEU A 378 -28.45 12.16 11.22
N PHE A 379 -28.09 11.61 12.38
CA PHE A 379 -29.02 11.32 13.47
C PHE A 379 -28.64 11.99 14.80
N GLY A 380 -27.45 12.59 14.88
CA GLY A 380 -26.94 13.26 16.06
C GLY A 380 -26.97 14.78 15.96
N SER A 381 -26.02 15.43 16.61
CA SER A 381 -25.88 16.88 16.64
C SER A 381 -25.35 17.49 15.34
N GLY A 382 -24.88 16.67 14.39
CA GLY A 382 -24.16 17.16 13.22
C GLY A 382 -22.79 17.78 13.55
N GLY A 383 -22.13 18.30 12.51
CA GLY A 383 -20.91 19.11 12.63
C GLY A 383 -19.61 18.37 12.30
N VAL A 384 -19.67 17.09 11.90
CA VAL A 384 -18.49 16.40 11.37
C VAL A 384 -18.21 16.89 9.95
N VAL A 385 -19.23 17.06 9.12
CA VAL A 385 -19.09 17.62 7.76
C VAL A 385 -18.50 19.03 7.81
N GLU A 386 -18.97 19.86 8.73
CA GLU A 386 -18.41 21.21 8.91
C GLU A 386 -16.92 21.14 9.26
N ALA A 387 -16.53 20.28 10.21
CA ALA A 387 -15.12 20.11 10.58
C ALA A 387 -14.26 19.62 9.42
N VAL A 388 -14.74 18.67 8.61
CA VAL A 388 -14.05 18.17 7.40
C VAL A 388 -13.83 19.31 6.39
N ASN A 389 -14.81 20.18 6.21
CA ASN A 389 -14.72 21.31 5.29
C ASN A 389 -13.80 22.42 5.80
N GLN A 390 -13.66 22.58 7.11
CA GLN A 390 -12.70 23.50 7.72
C GLN A 390 -11.26 22.98 7.56
N ASP A 391 -11.02 21.74 7.97
CA ASP A 391 -9.75 21.05 7.81
C ASP A 391 -10.00 19.54 7.90
N VAL A 392 -9.59 18.81 6.86
CA VAL A 392 -9.74 17.35 6.75
C VAL A 392 -9.23 16.63 8.01
N THR A 393 -8.19 17.16 8.63
CA THR A 393 -7.57 16.56 9.82
C THR A 393 -8.40 16.69 11.10
N LEU A 394 -9.34 17.63 11.16
CA LEU A 394 -10.21 17.83 12.33
C LEU A 394 -11.27 16.73 12.45
N ALA A 395 -11.65 16.09 11.34
CA ALA A 395 -12.75 15.14 11.26
C ALA A 395 -12.70 14.06 12.36
N LEU A 396 -11.52 13.46 12.55
CA LEU A 396 -11.28 12.43 13.56
C LEU A 396 -11.50 12.96 14.99
N TYR A 397 -10.87 14.09 15.32
CA TYR A 397 -10.91 14.64 16.67
C TYR A 397 -12.28 15.26 17.00
N LYS A 398 -12.96 15.83 16.01
CA LYS A 398 -14.32 16.32 16.14
C LYS A 398 -15.31 15.17 16.37
N THR A 399 -15.15 14.06 15.65
CA THR A 399 -15.99 12.86 15.88
C THR A 399 -15.87 12.37 17.32
N VAL A 400 -14.64 12.29 17.86
CA VAL A 400 -14.43 11.92 19.28
C VAL A 400 -15.06 12.92 20.24
N GLU A 401 -15.01 14.21 19.93
CA GLU A 401 -15.63 15.27 20.75
C GLU A 401 -17.16 15.14 20.78
N LEU A 402 -17.79 14.90 19.62
CA LEU A 402 -19.24 14.76 19.48
C LEU A 402 -19.81 13.48 20.11
N LEU A 403 -18.95 12.49 20.39
CA LEU A 403 -19.35 11.30 21.14
C LEU A 403 -19.50 11.58 22.66
N HIS A 404 -19.10 12.77 23.12
CA HIS A 404 -19.25 13.21 24.51
C HIS A 404 -18.72 12.21 25.55
N TRP A 405 -17.63 11.51 25.22
CA TRP A 405 -17.00 10.50 26.08
C TRP A 405 -16.28 11.04 27.33
N GLU A 406 -16.54 12.30 27.71
CA GLU A 406 -15.91 12.99 28.84
C GLU A 406 -14.39 12.70 28.94
N THR A 407 -13.94 12.08 30.04
CA THR A 407 -12.53 11.70 30.28
C THR A 407 -11.97 10.74 29.22
N PHE A 408 -12.78 9.81 28.73
CA PHE A 408 -12.36 8.87 27.69
C PHE A 408 -12.12 9.56 26.34
N GLY A 409 -12.74 10.73 26.10
CA GLY A 409 -12.50 11.52 24.90
C GLY A 409 -11.05 12.00 24.80
N TRP A 410 -10.47 12.53 25.88
CA TRP A 410 -9.07 12.96 25.90
C TRP A 410 -8.10 11.78 25.70
N ILE A 411 -8.38 10.65 26.36
CA ILE A 411 -7.60 9.41 26.18
C ILE A 411 -7.67 8.93 24.73
N ALA A 412 -8.85 8.92 24.13
CA ALA A 412 -9.04 8.52 22.73
C ALA A 412 -8.26 9.41 21.77
N LYS A 413 -8.35 10.74 21.93
CA LYS A 413 -7.56 11.71 21.13
C LYS A 413 -6.06 11.41 21.26
N GLY A 414 -5.58 11.18 22.48
CA GLY A 414 -4.18 10.84 22.74
C GLY A 414 -3.71 9.53 22.12
N VAL A 415 -4.51 8.47 22.24
CA VAL A 415 -4.19 7.19 21.61
C VAL A 415 -4.20 7.30 20.09
N LEU A 416 -5.14 8.03 19.51
CA LEU A 416 -5.20 8.26 18.06
C LEU A 416 -3.99 9.06 17.56
N THR A 417 -3.61 10.15 18.26
CA THR A 417 -2.40 10.92 17.93
C THR A 417 -1.14 10.08 18.06
N LEU A 418 -1.03 9.25 19.10
CA LEU A 418 0.08 8.31 19.27
C LEU A 418 0.11 7.28 18.15
N LEU A 419 -1.04 6.71 17.77
CA LEU A 419 -1.18 5.74 16.69
C LEU A 419 -0.71 6.33 15.35
N ILE A 420 -1.04 7.58 15.05
CA ILE A 420 -0.56 8.28 13.85
C ILE A 420 0.98 8.41 13.88
N CYS A 421 1.54 8.75 15.05
CA CYS A 421 2.99 8.85 15.24
C CYS A 421 3.70 7.52 15.02
N THR A 422 3.19 6.44 15.63
CA THR A 422 3.80 5.11 15.50
C THR A 422 3.64 4.56 14.08
N TYR A 423 2.53 4.84 13.39
CA TYR A 423 2.38 4.50 11.96
C TYR A 423 3.36 5.29 11.07
N PHE A 424 3.60 6.57 11.35
CA PHE A 424 4.62 7.36 10.65
C PHE A 424 5.99 6.70 10.77
N ILE A 425 6.42 6.42 12.01
CA ILE A 425 7.74 5.83 12.27
C ILE A 425 7.87 4.49 11.55
N THR A 426 6.86 3.62 11.69
CA THR A 426 6.87 2.26 11.11
C THR A 426 6.90 2.29 9.58
N SER A 427 6.14 3.21 8.96
CA SER A 427 6.07 3.35 7.51
C SER A 427 7.39 3.87 6.94
N SER A 428 7.98 4.88 7.57
CA SER A 428 9.26 5.45 7.15
C SER A 428 10.41 4.45 7.30
N ASP A 429 10.46 3.71 8.41
CA ASP A 429 11.45 2.65 8.64
C ASP A 429 11.35 1.55 7.56
N SER A 430 10.14 1.00 7.38
CA SER A 430 9.91 -0.08 6.43
C SER A 430 10.14 0.36 4.97
N GLY A 431 9.76 1.60 4.61
CA GLY A 431 10.04 2.18 3.30
C GLY A 431 11.54 2.34 3.05
N THR A 432 12.29 2.79 4.06
CA THR A 432 13.75 2.93 4.00
C THR A 432 14.43 1.59 3.75
N LEU A 433 13.98 0.54 4.43
CA LEU A 433 14.47 -0.81 4.22
C LEU A 433 14.21 -1.28 2.78
N VAL A 434 13.03 -1.06 2.23
CA VAL A 434 12.72 -1.49 0.85
C VAL A 434 13.58 -0.76 -0.17
N ILE A 435 13.72 0.56 -0.07
CA ILE A 435 14.58 1.33 -1.00
C ILE A 435 16.01 0.78 -0.97
N THR A 436 16.55 0.58 0.22
CA THR A 436 17.94 0.12 0.38
C THR A 436 18.12 -1.34 -0.03
N THR A 437 17.11 -2.21 0.15
CA THR A 437 17.08 -3.56 -0.42
C THR A 437 17.05 -3.52 -1.96
N LEU A 438 16.23 -2.66 -2.58
CA LEU A 438 16.18 -2.53 -4.04
C LEU A 438 17.52 -2.05 -4.59
N LEU A 439 18.10 -1.01 -4.00
CA LEU A 439 19.39 -0.45 -4.42
C LEU A 439 20.57 -1.40 -4.20
N SER A 440 20.44 -2.34 -3.26
CA SER A 440 21.40 -3.41 -3.04
C SER A 440 21.06 -4.69 -3.81
N ILE A 441 20.11 -4.70 -4.76
CA ILE A 441 19.77 -5.91 -5.54
C ILE A 441 19.32 -7.06 -4.61
N GLY A 442 18.35 -6.78 -3.75
CA GLY A 442 17.70 -7.77 -2.90
C GLY A 442 18.50 -8.17 -1.66
N ASP A 443 19.44 -7.34 -1.18
CA ASP A 443 20.10 -7.61 0.10
C ASP A 443 19.09 -7.52 1.26
N GLN A 444 19.13 -8.51 2.15
CA GLN A 444 18.28 -8.55 3.32
C GLN A 444 18.83 -7.70 4.47
N ASP A 445 20.15 -7.42 4.48
CA ASP A 445 20.77 -6.50 5.44
C ASP A 445 21.55 -5.39 4.71
N PRO A 446 20.83 -4.39 4.16
CA PRO A 446 21.48 -3.32 3.42
C PRO A 446 22.36 -2.45 4.34
N PRO A 447 23.42 -1.81 3.79
CA PRO A 447 24.37 -1.03 4.58
C PRO A 447 23.72 0.10 5.39
N VAL A 448 24.16 0.24 6.64
CA VAL A 448 23.64 1.21 7.62
C VAL A 448 23.67 2.66 7.10
N LEU A 449 24.76 3.08 6.46
CA LEU A 449 24.91 4.43 5.92
C LEU A 449 23.80 4.75 4.91
N HIS A 450 23.45 3.79 4.05
CA HIS A 450 22.41 4.00 3.04
C HIS A 450 21.02 4.01 3.66
N ARG A 451 20.78 3.23 4.72
CA ARG A 451 19.56 3.36 5.53
C ARG A 451 19.44 4.77 6.12
N ALA A 452 20.53 5.34 6.63
CA ALA A 452 20.54 6.70 7.14
C ALA A 452 20.18 7.75 6.08
N VAL A 453 20.84 7.70 4.92
CA VAL A 453 20.62 8.66 3.82
C VAL A 453 19.20 8.59 3.28
N TRP A 454 18.68 7.39 3.04
CA TRP A 454 17.34 7.22 2.47
C TRP A 454 16.22 7.45 3.47
N GLY A 455 16.43 7.15 4.76
CA GLY A 455 15.47 7.47 5.83
C GLY A 455 15.28 8.97 6.00
N LEU A 456 16.37 9.73 6.10
CA LEU A 456 16.30 11.19 6.14
C LEU A 456 15.79 11.78 4.82
N GLY A 457 16.20 11.19 3.69
CA GLY A 457 15.76 11.61 2.36
C GLY A 457 14.24 11.56 2.16
N GLN A 458 13.57 10.52 2.67
CA GLN A 458 12.10 10.45 2.62
C GLN A 458 11.43 11.57 3.41
N GLY A 459 11.92 11.85 4.62
CA GLY A 459 11.45 12.96 5.44
C GLY A 459 11.62 14.32 4.73
N LEU A 460 12.76 14.52 4.07
CA LEU A 460 13.03 15.72 3.28
C LEU A 460 12.10 15.86 2.07
N VAL A 461 11.83 14.76 1.34
CA VAL A 461 10.86 14.77 0.24
C VAL A 461 9.46 15.14 0.75
N ALA A 462 9.03 14.55 1.88
CA ALA A 462 7.74 14.88 2.49
C ALA A 462 7.66 16.35 2.92
N ALA A 463 8.72 16.88 3.55
CA ALA A 463 8.82 18.27 3.98
C ALA A 463 8.72 19.25 2.79
N ILE A 464 9.44 18.97 1.71
CA ILE A 464 9.44 19.83 0.53
C ILE A 464 8.08 19.79 -0.17
N LEU A 465 7.50 18.61 -0.37
CA LEU A 465 6.18 18.51 -0.99
C LEU A 465 5.11 19.23 -0.16
N LEU A 466 5.20 19.12 1.17
CA LEU A 466 4.33 19.86 2.08
C LEU A 466 4.52 21.38 1.92
N VAL A 467 5.76 21.85 1.70
CA VAL A 467 6.07 23.27 1.48
C VAL A 467 5.65 23.78 0.11
N SER A 468 5.89 23.01 -0.95
CA SER A 468 5.64 23.41 -2.34
C SER A 468 4.15 23.43 -2.71
N GLY A 469 3.29 22.72 -1.99
CA GLY A 469 1.85 22.73 -2.30
C GLY A 469 0.97 21.89 -1.39
N GLY A 470 1.45 21.58 -0.18
CA GLY A 470 0.70 20.84 0.82
C GLY A 470 0.19 19.49 0.32
N LEU A 471 -1.06 19.19 0.65
CA LEU A 471 -1.73 17.96 0.25
C LEU A 471 -1.76 17.77 -1.27
N ALA A 472 -2.03 18.83 -2.04
CA ALA A 472 -2.14 18.73 -3.49
C ALA A 472 -0.83 18.30 -4.17
N ALA A 473 0.31 18.84 -3.72
CA ALA A 473 1.63 18.44 -4.21
C ALA A 473 1.98 17.00 -3.80
N LEU A 474 1.66 16.61 -2.56
CA LEU A 474 1.84 15.23 -2.08
C LEU A 474 1.04 14.23 -2.94
N GLN A 475 -0.20 14.55 -3.31
CA GLN A 475 -1.02 13.72 -4.19
C GLN A 475 -0.48 13.69 -5.63
N ALA A 476 -0.06 14.84 -6.16
CA ALA A 476 0.49 14.97 -7.50
C ALA A 476 1.73 14.09 -7.71
N ALA A 477 2.67 14.12 -6.76
CA ALA A 477 3.89 13.32 -6.82
C ALA A 477 3.60 11.81 -6.91
N SER A 478 2.63 11.32 -6.15
CA SER A 478 2.18 9.93 -6.20
C SER A 478 1.62 9.54 -7.58
N ILE A 479 0.75 10.37 -8.16
CA ILE A 479 0.15 10.11 -9.49
C ILE A 479 1.21 10.14 -10.59
N ILE A 480 2.17 11.07 -10.53
CA ILE A 480 3.25 11.15 -11.51
C ILE A 480 4.14 9.90 -11.45
N ALA A 481 4.51 9.46 -10.25
CA ALA A 481 5.36 8.28 -10.05
C ALA A 481 4.64 6.97 -10.45
N ALA A 482 3.32 6.91 -10.28
CA ALA A 482 2.52 5.73 -10.53
C ALA A 482 2.40 5.38 -12.01
N LEU A 483 2.31 6.36 -12.91
CA LEU A 483 2.09 6.12 -14.34
C LEU A 483 3.18 5.22 -14.94
N PRO A 484 4.49 5.54 -14.86
CA PRO A 484 5.53 4.67 -15.41
C PRO A 484 5.61 3.33 -14.66
N PHE A 485 5.36 3.30 -13.35
CA PHE A 485 5.43 2.06 -12.59
C PHE A 485 4.27 1.11 -12.94
N SER A 486 3.09 1.62 -13.26
CA SER A 486 1.94 0.82 -13.69
C SER A 486 2.23 0.01 -14.97
N LEU A 487 3.03 0.56 -15.89
CA LEU A 487 3.49 -0.15 -17.10
C LEU A 487 4.41 -1.31 -16.74
N ILE A 488 5.30 -1.12 -15.74
CA ILE A 488 6.11 -2.20 -15.19
C ILE A 488 5.21 -3.26 -14.57
N MET A 489 4.18 -2.89 -13.81
CA MET A 489 3.24 -3.85 -13.20
C MET A 489 2.43 -4.66 -14.24
N LEU A 490 2.03 -4.05 -15.36
CA LEU A 490 1.43 -4.79 -16.48
C LEU A 490 2.41 -5.80 -17.08
N ALA A 491 3.66 -5.40 -17.28
CA ALA A 491 4.73 -6.31 -17.71
C ALA A 491 4.97 -7.42 -16.68
N MET A 492 4.86 -7.13 -15.38
CA MET A 492 4.95 -8.13 -14.31
C MET A 492 3.81 -9.15 -14.39
N CYS A 493 2.57 -8.73 -14.65
CA CYS A 493 1.44 -9.65 -14.85
C CYS A 493 1.70 -10.62 -16.02
N TYR A 494 2.14 -10.07 -17.16
CA TYR A 494 2.47 -10.88 -18.33
C TYR A 494 3.64 -11.84 -18.05
N SER A 495 4.70 -11.34 -17.43
CA SER A 495 5.88 -12.12 -17.06
C SER A 495 5.55 -13.23 -16.07
N LEU A 496 4.73 -12.94 -15.06
CA LEU A 496 4.26 -13.92 -14.09
C LEU A 496 3.48 -15.03 -14.79
N MET A 497 2.59 -14.71 -15.73
CA MET A 497 1.89 -15.73 -16.51
C MET A 497 2.83 -16.62 -17.33
N LEU A 498 3.86 -16.05 -17.95
CA LEU A 498 4.88 -16.83 -18.66
C LEU A 498 5.62 -17.76 -17.68
N GLY A 499 6.08 -17.22 -16.55
CA GLY A 499 6.77 -17.99 -15.53
C GLY A 499 5.92 -19.13 -14.95
N LEU A 500 4.64 -18.88 -14.67
CA LEU A 500 3.71 -19.88 -14.15
C LEU A 500 3.39 -20.98 -15.17
N LYS A 501 3.26 -20.62 -16.46
CA LYS A 501 3.08 -21.61 -17.54
C LYS A 501 4.31 -22.51 -17.68
N GLN A 502 5.51 -21.92 -17.68
CA GLN A 502 6.77 -22.67 -17.72
C GLN A 502 6.91 -23.61 -16.51
N GLU A 503 6.55 -23.13 -15.32
CA GLU A 503 6.63 -23.94 -14.10
C GLU A 503 5.60 -25.09 -14.09
N SER A 504 4.37 -24.82 -14.52
CA SER A 504 3.34 -25.85 -14.65
C SER A 504 3.74 -26.94 -15.64
N GLN A 505 4.40 -26.57 -16.74
CA GLN A 505 4.91 -27.53 -17.73
C GLN A 505 6.04 -28.37 -17.13
N ARG A 506 6.99 -27.74 -16.42
CA ARG A 506 8.08 -28.44 -15.72
C ARG A 506 7.56 -29.47 -14.71
N GLN A 507 6.55 -29.11 -13.90
CA GLN A 507 5.92 -30.04 -12.96
C GLN A 507 5.16 -31.17 -13.66
N PHE A 508 4.60 -30.94 -14.83
CA PHE A 508 3.93 -31.98 -15.62
C PHE A 508 4.94 -32.99 -16.16
N GLU A 509 6.02 -32.52 -16.77
CA GLU A 509 7.10 -33.36 -17.30
C GLU A 509 7.78 -34.17 -16.20
N TYR A 510 8.07 -33.55 -15.04
CA TYR A 510 8.64 -34.24 -13.88
C TYR A 510 7.74 -35.40 -13.42
N ARG A 511 6.42 -35.16 -13.30
CA ARG A 511 5.46 -36.22 -12.93
C ARG A 511 5.36 -37.32 -13.98
N GLN A 512 5.42 -36.99 -15.27
CA GLN A 512 5.44 -38.02 -16.32
C GLN A 512 6.71 -38.87 -16.26
N ASN A 513 7.87 -38.25 -16.01
CA ASN A 513 9.14 -38.96 -15.89
C ASN A 513 9.16 -39.90 -14.68
N LEU A 514 8.60 -39.47 -13.53
CA LEU A 514 8.39 -40.34 -12.37
C LEU A 514 7.51 -41.53 -12.72
N LYS A 515 6.37 -41.33 -13.39
CA LYS A 515 5.48 -42.43 -13.82
C LYS A 515 6.15 -43.41 -14.78
N ARG A 516 7.03 -42.93 -15.68
CA ARG A 516 7.81 -43.78 -16.59
C ARG A 516 8.84 -44.63 -15.84
N HIS A 517 9.47 -44.09 -14.80
CA HIS A 517 10.44 -44.83 -13.98
C HIS A 517 9.76 -45.78 -12.99
N ASP A 518 8.59 -45.44 -12.45
CA ASP A 518 7.83 -46.32 -11.57
C ASP A 518 7.14 -47.45 -12.36
N GLY A 519 6.73 -47.16 -13.61
CA GLY A 519 6.21 -48.13 -14.57
C GLY A 519 7.25 -49.06 -15.21
N SER A 520 8.56 -48.85 -14.99
CA SER A 520 9.60 -49.80 -15.40
C SER A 520 9.81 -50.94 -14.39
N SER A 521 9.03 -50.97 -13.30
CA SER A 521 9.04 -52.05 -12.31
C SER A 521 8.30 -53.32 -12.74
N HIS A 522 7.93 -53.47 -14.01
CA HIS A 522 7.59 -54.75 -14.62
C HIS A 522 8.83 -55.53 -15.11
N MET A 523 9.94 -55.48 -14.36
CA MET A 523 10.80 -56.66 -14.32
C MET A 523 10.00 -57.72 -13.58
N SER A 524 9.68 -58.82 -14.27
CA SER A 524 9.02 -59.94 -13.63
C SER A 524 9.86 -60.37 -12.41
N LEU A 525 9.22 -60.92 -11.38
CA LEU A 525 9.96 -61.40 -10.20
C LEU A 525 11.03 -62.42 -10.61
N MET A 526 10.88 -63.09 -11.76
CA MET A 526 11.89 -63.99 -12.36
C MET A 526 13.14 -63.27 -12.88
N ASP A 527 13.02 -62.04 -13.40
CA ASP A 527 14.18 -61.25 -13.84
C ASP A 527 15.06 -60.80 -12.66
N ARG A 528 14.54 -60.86 -11.42
CA ARG A 528 15.29 -60.54 -10.19
C ARG A 528 16.04 -61.73 -9.58
N ILE A 529 15.65 -62.97 -9.86
CA ILE A 529 16.25 -64.16 -9.21
C ILE A 529 17.35 -64.81 -10.06
N GLY A 530 17.46 -64.43 -11.34
CA GLY A 530 18.33 -65.13 -12.29
C GLY A 530 17.83 -66.55 -12.58
N PRO A 531 18.25 -67.18 -13.70
CA PRO A 531 17.88 -68.56 -13.99
C PRO A 531 18.45 -69.47 -12.89
N ALA A 532 17.59 -70.36 -12.38
CA ALA A 532 17.90 -71.35 -11.36
C ALA A 532 18.97 -72.37 -11.81
#